data_AF-A0A2G9YND6-F1
#
_entry.id   AF-A0A2G9YND6-F1
#
_cell.length_a   1.000
_cell.length_b   1.000
_cell.length_c   1.000
_cell.angle_alpha   90.00
_cell.angle_beta   90.00
_cell.angle_gamma   90.00
#
_symmetry.space_group_name_H-M   'P 1'
#
loop_
_entity.id
_entity.type
_entity.pdbx_description
1 polymer ?
#
loop_
_entity_poly.entity_id
_entity_poly.type
_entity_poly.pdbx_seq_one_letter_code
_entity_poly.pdbx_strand_id
1 'polypeptide(L)' 'MRKYYLEFILNMQTVSPEALKNSIVEFGEDLEISQTPQDNDVKGRDFRIRIYTEDPTIIFDTCAQFGRLKSIKINEATT' A
#
# COMPACT_ATOMS: atom_id res chain seq x y z
N MET A 1 -4.24 -13.30 -13.34
CA MET A 1 -3.71 -14.33 -12.38
C MET A 1 -3.14 -13.58 -11.20
N ARG A 2 -3.25 -14.07 -9.95
CA ARG A 2 -2.61 -13.39 -8.81
C ARG A 2 -1.16 -13.86 -8.73
N LYS A 3 -0.20 -12.99 -9.05
CA LYS A 3 1.22 -13.38 -9.07
C LYS A 3 1.94 -13.00 -7.79
N TYR A 4 1.59 -11.85 -7.21
CA TYR A 4 2.20 -11.37 -5.99
C TYR A 4 1.15 -10.94 -4.98
N TYR A 5 1.40 -11.27 -3.72
CA TYR A 5 0.74 -10.70 -2.57
C TYR A 5 1.69 -9.70 -1.90
N LEU A 6 1.28 -8.43 -1.88
CA LEU A 6 2.03 -7.34 -1.28
C LEU A 6 1.44 -7.00 0.08
N GLU A 7 2.29 -6.85 1.08
CA GLU A 7 1.95 -6.21 2.36
C GLU A 7 3.01 -5.15 2.66
N PHE A 8 2.61 -3.89 2.77
CA PHE A 8 3.57 -2.81 3.00
C PHE A 8 3.00 -1.70 3.89
N ILE A 9 3.91 -0.92 4.47
CA ILE A 9 3.58 0.26 5.27
C ILE A 9 3.91 1.52 4.48
N LEU A 10 2.91 2.36 4.24
CA LEU A 10 3.03 3.67 3.62
C LEU A 10 2.76 4.76 4.65
N ASN A 11 3.73 5.64 4.88
CA ASN A 11 3.54 6.84 5.67
C ASN A 11 3.02 7.97 4.76
N MET A 12 1.78 8.40 5.00
CA MET A 12 1.13 9.49 4.26
C MET A 12 0.88 10.69 5.17
N GLN A 13 1.25 11.89 4.72
CA GLN A 13 1.13 13.09 5.55
C GLN A 13 -0.24 13.76 5.43
N THR A 14 -0.67 14.06 4.19
CA THR A 14 -1.85 14.90 3.92
C THR A 14 -2.92 14.21 3.10
N VAL A 15 -2.62 13.08 2.46
CA VAL A 15 -3.54 12.43 1.52
C VAL A 15 -4.54 11.53 2.24
N SER A 16 -5.79 11.51 1.75
CA SER A 16 -6.83 10.62 2.26
C SER A 16 -6.58 9.18 1.80
N PRO A 17 -6.91 8.17 2.62
CA PRO A 17 -6.84 6.76 2.23
C PRO A 17 -7.71 6.44 0.99
N GLU A 18 -8.78 7.20 0.79
CA GLU A 18 -9.69 7.06 -0.36
C GLU A 18 -9.01 7.45 -1.67
N ALA A 19 -8.21 8.53 -1.67
CA ALA A 19 -7.46 8.94 -2.84
C ALA A 19 -6.41 7.89 -3.23
N LEU A 20 -5.67 7.36 -2.24
CA LEU A 20 -4.76 6.24 -2.47
C LEU A 20 -5.51 5.03 -3.04
N LYS A 21 -6.64 4.65 -2.42
CA LYS A 21 -7.45 3.50 -2.84
C LYS A 21 -7.83 3.62 -4.32
N ASN A 22 -8.37 4.77 -4.71
CA ASN A 22 -8.81 5.03 -6.07
C ASN A 22 -7.66 4.95 -7.08
N SER A 23 -6.43 5.30 -6.68
CA SER A 23 -5.26 5.26 -7.56
C SER A 23 -4.61 3.88 -7.71
N ILE A 24 -4.83 2.94 -6.78
CA ILE A 24 -4.18 1.62 -6.86
C ILE A 24 -5.14 0.45 -7.04
N VAL A 25 -6.45 0.66 -6.91
CA VAL A 25 -7.47 -0.40 -7.07
C VAL A 25 -7.55 -0.93 -8.51
N GLU A 26 -7.15 -0.14 -9.51
CA GLU A 26 -7.09 -0.62 -10.91
C GLU A 26 -5.91 -1.55 -11.18
N PHE A 27 -4.88 -1.54 -10.32
CA PHE A 27 -3.63 -2.28 -10.51
C PHE A 27 -3.57 -3.57 -9.67
N GLY A 28 -4.65 -3.92 -8.98
CA GLY A 28 -4.69 -5.14 -8.18
C GLY A 28 -6.06 -5.47 -7.60
N GLU A 29 -6.12 -6.62 -6.94
CA GLU A 29 -7.34 -7.18 -6.35
C GLU A 29 -7.21 -7.30 -4.82
N ASP A 30 -8.36 -7.41 -4.14
CA ASP A 30 -8.48 -7.56 -2.68
C ASP A 30 -7.67 -6.50 -1.90
N LEU A 31 -7.78 -5.24 -2.33
CA LEU A 31 -7.11 -4.12 -1.68
C LEU A 31 -7.67 -3.85 -0.28
N GLU A 32 -6.84 -4.04 0.73
CA GLU A 32 -7.09 -3.63 2.12
C GLU A 32 -6.18 -2.46 2.49
N ILE A 33 -6.75 -1.44 3.13
CA ILE A 33 -6.02 -0.31 3.70
C ILE A 33 -6.47 -0.14 5.14
N SER A 34 -5.53 -0.25 6.07
CA SER A 34 -5.79 -0.08 7.51
C SER A 34 -4.77 0.89 8.12
N GLN A 35 -5.24 1.81 8.96
CA GLN A 35 -4.33 2.70 9.69
C GLN A 35 -3.66 1.90 10.82
N THR A 36 -2.33 1.97 10.92
CA THR A 36 -1.63 1.35 12.06
C THR A 36 -1.74 2.24 13.30
N PRO A 37 -1.85 1.67 14.51
CA PRO A 37 -1.80 2.45 15.74
C PRO A 37 -0.46 3.20 15.80
N GLN A 38 -0.52 4.50 16.07
CA GLN A 38 0.62 5.39 15.97
C GLN A 38 0.96 5.95 17.36
N ASP A 39 2.24 5.89 17.73
CA ASP A 39 2.78 6.71 18.82
C ASP A 39 2.72 8.19 18.41
N ASN A 40 2.30 9.05 19.32
CA ASN A 40 1.86 10.44 19.09
C ASN A 40 2.92 11.42 18.50
N ASP A 41 4.08 10.95 18.07
CA ASP A 41 5.25 11.77 17.72
C ASP A 41 5.68 11.71 16.23
N VAL A 42 4.99 10.93 15.39
CA VAL A 42 5.39 10.78 13.97
C VAL A 42 4.59 11.71 13.06
N LYS A 43 5.28 12.57 12.30
CA LYS A 43 4.67 13.38 11.23
C LYS A 43 4.07 12.46 10.15
N GLY A 44 2.77 12.58 9.92
CA GLY A 44 2.01 11.75 8.96
C GLY A 44 1.52 10.44 9.56
N ARG A 45 0.52 9.81 8.93
CA ARG A 45 -0.12 8.57 9.38
C ARG A 45 0.43 7.36 8.64
N ASP A 46 0.70 6.30 9.38
CA ASP A 46 1.13 5.02 8.82
C ASP A 46 -0.09 4.17 8.44
N PHE A 47 -0.07 3.67 7.21
CA PHE A 47 -1.10 2.79 6.67
C PHE A 47 -0.48 1.48 6.26
N ARG A 48 -1.06 0.39 6.74
CA ARG A 48 -0.81 -0.95 6.24
C ARG A 48 -1.71 -1.19 5.03
N ILE A 49 -1.08 -1.50 3.91
CA ILE A 49 -1.73 -1.78 2.64
C ILE A 49 -1.45 -3.23 2.27
N ARG A 50 -2.50 -3.93 1.83
CA ARG A 50 -2.41 -5.29 1.30
C ARG A 50 -3.12 -5.34 -0.04
N ILE A 51 -2.51 -5.96 -1.02
CA ILE A 51 -3.07 -6.07 -2.37
C ILE A 51 -2.46 -7.25 -3.10
N TYR A 52 -3.26 -7.92 -3.93
CA TYR A 52 -2.76 -8.86 -4.92
C TYR A 52 -2.55 -8.15 -6.24
N THR A 53 -1.42 -8.38 -6.89
CA THR A 53 -1.13 -7.76 -8.19
C THR A 53 -0.30 -8.69 -9.09
N GLU A 54 -0.38 -8.44 -10.39
CA GLU A 54 0.49 -9.06 -11.39
C GLU A 54 1.83 -8.31 -11.50
N ASP A 55 1.83 -7.02 -11.20
CA ASP A 55 2.99 -6.15 -11.30
C ASP A 55 3.18 -5.31 -10.02
N PRO A 56 4.11 -5.68 -9.13
CA PRO A 56 4.39 -4.91 -7.93
C PRO A 56 4.93 -3.51 -8.20
N THR A 57 5.57 -3.31 -9.36
CA THR A 57 6.30 -2.06 -9.64
C THR A 57 5.34 -0.88 -9.77
N ILE A 58 4.23 -1.05 -10.51
CA ILE A 58 3.20 -0.01 -10.67
C ILE A 58 2.55 0.39 -9.35
N ILE A 59 2.41 -0.55 -8.41
CA ILE A 59 1.89 -0.28 -7.06
C ILE A 59 2.87 0.62 -6.30
N PHE A 60 4.17 0.32 -6.33
CA PHE A 60 5.17 1.09 -5.63
C PHE A 60 5.35 2.49 -6.22
N ASP A 61 5.37 2.61 -7.55
CA ASP A 61 5.47 3.90 -8.24
C ASP A 61 4.28 4.80 -7.92
N THR A 62 3.07 4.24 -7.92
CA THR A 62 1.87 4.98 -7.53
C THR A 62 1.95 5.40 -6.07
N CYS A 63 2.28 4.48 -5.16
CA CYS A 63 2.38 4.76 -3.72
C CYS A 63 3.45 5.82 -3.38
N ALA A 64 4.54 5.89 -4.15
CA ALA A 64 5.59 6.89 -3.98
C ALA A 64 5.10 8.33 -4.20
N GLN A 65 4.00 8.53 -4.94
CA GLN A 65 3.38 9.85 -5.12
C GLN A 65 2.60 10.31 -3.87
N PHE A 66 2.17 9.37 -3.02
CA PHE A 66 1.34 9.63 -1.85
C PHE A 66 2.13 9.75 -0.55
N GLY A 67 3.32 9.18 -0.50
CA GLY A 67 4.11 9.14 0.73
C GLY A 67 5.37 8.30 0.64
N ARG A 68 5.85 7.88 1.80
CA ARG A 68 7.10 7.12 1.93
C ARG A 68 6.81 5.69 2.35
N LEU A 69 7.27 4.74 1.54
CA LEU A 69 7.29 3.31 1.89
C LEU A 69 8.28 3.09 3.03
N LYS A 70 7.82 2.50 4.13
CA LYS A 70 8.62 2.20 5.33
C LYS A 70 9.05 0.74 5.42
N SER A 71 8.21 -0.17 4.95
CA SER A 71 8.45 -1.61 4.96
C SER A 71 7.63 -2.26 3.87
N ILE A 72 8.19 -3.29 3.23
CA ILE A 72 7.57 -4.01 2.13
C ILE A 72 7.83 -5.50 2.34
N LYS A 73 6.76 -6.30 2.24
CA LYS A 73 6.80 -7.76 2.15
C LYS A 73 6.13 -8.16 0.84
N ILE A 74 6.85 -8.93 0.03
CA ILE A 74 6.37 -9.46 -1.25
C ILE A 74 6.38 -10.97 -1.13
N ASN A 75 5.25 -11.61 -1.42
CA ASN A 75 5.16 -13.07 -1.51
C ASN A 75 4.66 -13.43 -2.91
N GLU A 76 5.21 -14.48 -3.50
CA GLU A 76 4.60 -15.06 -4.70
C GLU A 76 3.29 -15.73 -4.30
N ALA A 77 2.21 -15.40 -5.00
CA ALA A 77 0.93 -16.03 -4.80
C ALA A 77 0.97 -17.42 -5.47
N THR A 78 1.37 -18.43 -4.71
CA THR A 78 1.23 -19.84 -5.12
C THR A 78 -0.25 -20.13 -5.32
N THR A 79 -0.59 -20.50 -6.54
CA THR A 79 -1.93 -20.82 -7.04
C THR A 79 -2.52 -22.03 -6.31
#